data_AF-A0A850B1P9-F1
#
_entry.id   AF-A0A850B1P9-F1
#
_cell.length_a   1.000
_cell.length_b   1.000
_cell.length_c   1.000
_cell.angle_alpha   90.00
_cell.angle_beta   90.00
_cell.angle_gamma   90.00
#
_symmetry.space_group_name_H-M   'P 1'
#
loop_
_entity.id
_entity.type
_entity.pdbx_description
1 polymer ?
#
loop_
_entity_poly.entity_id
_entity_poly.type
_entity_poly.pdbx_seq_one_letter_code
_entity_poly.pdbx_strand_id
1 'polypeptide(L)'
;MQRAIVGFHQDEVSDWVAELSCGHGQHVRHKPPFTLRPWVVTPEGRAGRLGEMLDCVVCDRREMPSGYVAYRATPIFTAETVPRGLLSRHATKAGVWGRLEVLSGSLSFVLEGLVEAREVVKAGESVVLAPEVEHRVETVGPVEFRVEFYRAPSVG
;
A
#
# COMPACT_ATOMS: atom_id res chain seq x y z
N MET A 1 -8.83 -3.26 -0.35
CA MET A 1 -8.57 -2.19 -1.33
C MET A 1 -8.43 -2.82 -2.70
N GLN A 2 -9.07 -2.26 -3.73
CA GLN A 2 -8.99 -2.82 -5.08
C GLN A 2 -7.61 -2.57 -5.72
N ARG A 3 -6.99 -3.63 -6.24
CA ARG A 3 -5.68 -3.61 -6.93
C ARG A 3 -5.73 -4.46 -8.18
N ALA A 4 -5.12 -3.97 -9.25
CA ALA A 4 -5.09 -4.67 -10.52
C ALA A 4 -4.19 -5.91 -10.42
N ILE A 5 -4.58 -7.00 -11.05
CA ILE A 5 -3.70 -8.16 -11.26
C ILE A 5 -2.64 -7.79 -12.28
N VAL A 6 -1.36 -7.92 -11.92
CA VAL A 6 -0.21 -7.63 -12.79
C VAL A 6 0.58 -8.86 -13.18
N GLY A 7 0.34 -9.99 -12.52
CA GLY A 7 1.07 -11.23 -12.77
C GLY A 7 0.49 -12.41 -12.02
N PHE A 8 1.12 -13.56 -12.21
CA PHE A 8 0.81 -14.79 -11.49
C PHE A 8 2.09 -15.60 -11.26
N HIS A 9 2.20 -16.21 -10.09
CA HIS A 9 3.17 -17.25 -9.82
C HIS A 9 2.51 -18.41 -9.08
N GLN A 10 3.24 -19.51 -8.99
CA GLN A 10 2.91 -20.60 -8.09
C GLN A 10 3.79 -20.49 -6.85
N ASP A 11 3.20 -20.73 -5.69
CA ASP A 11 3.96 -20.84 -4.44
C ASP A 11 4.66 -22.21 -4.31
N GLU A 12 5.31 -22.45 -3.16
CA GLU A 12 6.08 -23.67 -2.88
C GLU A 12 5.24 -24.96 -2.95
N VAL A 13 3.91 -24.86 -2.82
CA VAL A 13 2.98 -25.99 -2.91
C VAL A 13 2.20 -26.01 -4.22
N SER A 14 2.66 -25.25 -5.23
CA SER A 14 2.06 -25.14 -6.56
C SER A 14 0.66 -24.51 -6.60
N ASP A 15 0.24 -23.81 -5.55
CA ASP A 15 -1.01 -23.05 -5.55
C ASP A 15 -0.81 -21.73 -6.31
N TRP A 16 -1.78 -21.37 -7.17
CA TRP A 16 -1.72 -20.12 -7.94
C TRP A 16 -1.97 -18.88 -7.06
N VAL A 17 -1.06 -17.93 -7.15
CA VAL A 17 -1.09 -16.62 -6.51
C VAL A 17 -1.15 -15.55 -7.60
N ALA A 18 -2.15 -14.67 -7.53
CA ALA A 18 -2.19 -13.46 -8.33
C ALA A 18 -1.29 -12.40 -7.69
N GLU A 19 -0.40 -11.82 -8.49
CA GLU A 19 0.40 -10.66 -8.10
C GLU A 19 -0.41 -9.41 -8.36
N LEU A 20 -0.53 -8.56 -7.35
CA LEU A 20 -1.32 -7.33 -7.43
C LEU A 20 -0.41 -6.12 -7.63
N SER A 21 -0.94 -5.05 -8.22
CA SER A 21 -0.20 -3.81 -8.51
C SER A 21 0.42 -3.13 -7.27
N CYS A 22 -0.06 -3.47 -6.08
CA CYS A 22 0.51 -3.03 -4.81
C CYS A 22 1.75 -3.83 -4.37
N GLY A 23 2.08 -4.93 -5.04
CA GLY A 23 3.18 -5.84 -4.68
C GLY A 23 2.78 -7.00 -3.77
N HIS A 24 1.54 -7.06 -3.30
CA HIS A 24 1.02 -8.22 -2.54
C HIS A 24 0.58 -9.36 -3.46
N GLY A 25 0.67 -10.59 -2.94
CA GLY A 25 0.09 -11.77 -3.55
C GLY A 25 -1.29 -12.10 -2.97
N GLN A 26 -2.19 -12.64 -3.80
CA GLN A 26 -3.47 -13.20 -3.37
C GLN A 26 -3.68 -14.58 -3.98
N HIS A 27 -3.91 -15.59 -3.15
CA HIS A 27 -4.23 -16.94 -3.66
C HIS A 27 -5.54 -16.93 -4.46
N VAL A 28 -5.50 -17.48 -5.67
CA VAL A 28 -6.62 -17.48 -6.64
C VAL A 28 -7.00 -18.90 -7.10
N ARG A 29 -6.79 -19.88 -6.23
CA ARG A 29 -7.00 -21.31 -6.49
C ARG A 29 -8.42 -21.68 -6.95
N HIS A 30 -8.49 -22.71 -7.79
CA HIS A 30 -9.72 -23.43 -8.11
C HIS A 30 -9.79 -24.70 -7.23
N LYS A 31 -10.46 -24.60 -6.07
CA LYS A 31 -10.68 -25.73 -5.17
C LYS A 31 -12.19 -25.92 -4.95
N PRO A 32 -12.92 -26.59 -5.85
CA PRO A 32 -14.29 -27.02 -5.58
C PRO A 32 -14.33 -27.89 -4.31
N PRO A 33 -15.32 -27.74 -3.44
CA PRO A 33 -16.52 -26.88 -3.55
C PRO A 33 -16.33 -25.43 -3.08
N PHE A 34 -15.16 -25.05 -2.56
CA PHE A 34 -15.00 -23.84 -1.76
C PHE A 34 -14.60 -22.56 -2.54
N THR A 35 -14.10 -22.64 -3.78
CA THR A 35 -13.99 -21.46 -4.67
C THR A 35 -13.86 -21.89 -6.14
N LEU A 36 -14.76 -21.40 -7.00
CA LEU A 36 -14.81 -21.74 -8.43
C LEU A 36 -14.15 -20.62 -9.27
N ARG A 37 -12.84 -20.73 -9.51
CA ARG A 37 -12.06 -19.84 -10.40
C ARG A 37 -11.47 -20.61 -11.60
N PRO A 38 -12.29 -21.13 -12.53
CA PRO A 38 -11.84 -22.05 -13.58
C PRO A 38 -10.81 -21.39 -14.51
N TRP A 39 -10.85 -20.07 -14.66
CA TRP A 39 -9.89 -19.28 -15.42
C TRP A 39 -8.44 -19.40 -14.92
N VAL A 40 -8.21 -19.78 -13.65
CA VAL A 40 -6.85 -19.89 -13.11
C VAL A 40 -6.09 -21.10 -13.67
N VAL A 41 -6.82 -22.10 -14.17
CA VAL A 41 -6.27 -23.40 -14.54
C VAL A 41 -5.40 -23.30 -15.78
N THR A 42 -5.83 -22.52 -16.78
CA THR A 42 -5.11 -22.39 -18.06
C THR A 42 -4.26 -21.11 -18.11
N PRO A 43 -3.11 -21.12 -18.79
CA PRO A 43 -2.33 -19.91 -19.05
C PRO A 43 -3.15 -18.80 -19.71
N GLU A 44 -4.01 -19.14 -20.67
CA GLU A 44 -4.85 -18.21 -21.41
C GLU A 44 -5.89 -17.57 -20.49
N GLY A 45 -6.48 -18.36 -19.59
CA GLY A 45 -7.45 -17.88 -18.62
C GLY A 45 -6.82 -16.91 -17.61
N ARG A 46 -5.57 -17.14 -17.19
CA ARG A 46 -4.80 -16.22 -16.35
C ARG A 46 -4.45 -14.94 -17.11
N ALA A 47 -3.94 -15.05 -18.34
CA ALA A 47 -3.60 -13.90 -19.16
C ALA A 47 -4.82 -12.98 -19.39
N GLY A 48 -6.01 -13.57 -19.61
CA GLY A 48 -7.26 -12.81 -19.77
C GLY A 48 -7.75 -12.09 -18.51
N ARG A 49 -7.10 -12.29 -17.35
CA ARG A 49 -7.43 -11.65 -16.07
C ARG A 49 -6.45 -10.56 -15.66
N LEU A 50 -5.36 -10.37 -16.41
CA LEU A 50 -4.45 -9.25 -16.16
C LEU A 50 -5.22 -7.93 -16.28
N GLY A 51 -4.98 -7.02 -15.34
CA GLY A 51 -5.70 -5.75 -15.22
C GLY A 51 -7.02 -5.82 -14.46
N GLU A 52 -7.59 -7.01 -14.20
CA GLU A 52 -8.79 -7.10 -13.35
C GLU A 52 -8.50 -6.69 -11.91
N MET A 53 -9.48 -6.07 -11.27
CA MET A 53 -9.35 -5.57 -9.90
C MET A 53 -9.71 -6.67 -8.88
N LEU A 54 -8.80 -6.97 -7.96
CA LEU A 54 -9.03 -7.82 -6.81
C LEU A 54 -8.94 -7.03 -5.51
N ASP A 55 -9.69 -7.47 -4.50
CA ASP A 55 -9.65 -6.87 -3.17
C ASP A 55 -8.44 -7.39 -2.36
N CYS A 56 -7.49 -6.50 -2.12
CA CYS A 56 -6.28 -6.77 -1.34
C CYS A 56 -6.51 -6.45 0.14
N VAL A 57 -6.78 -7.50 0.93
CA VAL A 57 -7.00 -7.41 2.39
C VAL A 57 -5.74 -6.93 3.12
N VAL A 58 -4.55 -7.22 2.61
CA VAL A 58 -3.27 -6.78 3.21
C VAL A 58 -3.13 -5.26 3.09
N CYS A 59 -3.55 -4.67 1.96
CA CYS A 59 -3.65 -3.21 1.83
C CYS A 59 -4.71 -2.61 2.77
N ASP A 60 -5.83 -3.28 3.02
CA ASP A 60 -6.84 -2.78 3.98
C ASP A 60 -6.29 -2.71 5.41
N ARG A 61 -5.41 -3.64 5.76
CA ARG A 61 -4.69 -3.65 7.04
C ARG A 61 -3.50 -2.67 7.07
N ARG A 62 -3.20 -2.02 5.95
CA ARG A 62 -2.05 -1.12 5.78
C ARG A 62 -0.74 -1.82 6.15
N GLU A 63 -0.57 -3.03 5.68
CA GLU A 63 0.66 -3.78 5.85
C GLU A 63 1.54 -3.60 4.60
N MET A 64 2.85 -3.50 4.80
CA MET A 64 3.84 -3.38 3.73
C MET A 64 4.09 -4.75 3.09
N PRO A 65 4.27 -4.85 1.77
CA PRO A 65 4.65 -6.11 1.15
C PRO A 65 6.01 -6.58 1.66
N SER A 66 6.16 -7.90 1.78
CA SER A 66 7.43 -8.51 2.18
C SER A 66 8.53 -8.20 1.14
N GLY A 67 9.76 -8.02 1.63
CA GLY A 67 10.93 -7.80 0.79
C GLY A 67 11.06 -6.39 0.19
N TYR A 68 10.10 -5.48 0.40
CA TYR A 68 10.23 -4.08 -0.01
C TYR A 68 11.34 -3.37 0.79
N VAL A 69 12.13 -2.55 0.10
CA VAL A 69 13.29 -1.87 0.68
C VAL A 69 13.11 -0.36 0.68
N ALA A 70 13.51 0.29 1.78
CA ALA A 70 13.58 1.74 1.84
C ALA A 70 14.65 2.23 0.88
N TYR A 71 14.32 3.22 0.04
CA TYR A 71 15.28 3.82 -0.89
C TYR A 71 15.44 5.33 -0.70
N ARG A 72 14.55 5.96 0.06
CA ARG A 72 14.57 7.40 0.35
C ARG A 72 13.85 7.68 1.65
N ALA A 73 14.31 8.69 2.38
CA ALA A 73 13.58 9.33 3.46
C ALA A 73 13.53 10.85 3.22
N THR A 74 12.49 11.51 3.73
CA THR A 74 12.46 12.96 3.85
C THR A 74 13.36 13.42 5.01
N PRO A 75 13.74 14.71 5.08
CA PRO A 75 14.11 15.32 6.34
C PRO A 75 12.99 15.18 7.37
N ILE A 76 13.32 15.45 8.64
CA ILE A 76 12.31 15.63 9.68
C ILE A 76 11.57 16.94 9.40
N PHE A 77 10.24 16.87 9.40
CA PHE A 77 9.36 18.03 9.28
C PHE A 77 8.75 18.38 10.63
N THR A 78 8.53 19.67 10.85
CA THR A 78 7.77 20.23 11.96
C THR A 78 6.45 20.81 11.46
N ALA A 79 5.62 21.33 12.37
CA ALA A 79 4.41 22.07 12.00
C ALA A 79 4.71 23.30 11.13
N GLU A 80 5.91 23.88 11.25
CA GLU A 80 6.35 25.08 10.52
C GLU A 80 7.08 24.73 9.21
N THR A 81 7.75 23.58 9.15
CA THR A 81 8.58 23.20 7.99
C THR A 81 7.94 22.17 7.07
N VAL A 82 6.78 21.61 7.46
CA VAL A 82 6.03 20.67 6.63
C VAL A 82 5.71 21.27 5.26
N PRO A 83 6.07 20.60 4.15
CA PRO A 83 5.74 21.07 2.81
C PRO A 83 4.23 21.12 2.59
N ARG A 84 3.73 22.19 1.97
CA ARG A 84 2.31 22.37 1.63
C ARG A 84 1.71 21.18 0.85
N GLY A 85 2.54 20.48 0.07
CA GLY A 85 2.14 19.28 -0.65
C GLY A 85 1.64 18.17 0.27
N LEU A 86 2.22 18.00 1.46
CA LEU A 86 1.78 17.00 2.44
C LEU A 86 0.49 17.41 3.16
N LEU A 87 0.22 18.72 3.25
CA LEU A 87 -1.01 19.30 3.82
C LEU A 87 -2.19 19.27 2.83
N SER A 88 -1.95 18.88 1.58
CA SER A 88 -2.95 18.80 0.51
C SER A 88 -3.15 17.35 0.09
N ARG A 89 -4.27 17.04 -0.57
CA ARG A 89 -4.53 15.71 -1.14
C ARG A 89 -3.41 15.33 -2.11
N HIS A 90 -2.77 14.20 -1.82
CA HIS A 90 -1.73 13.63 -2.66
C HIS A 90 -1.67 12.11 -2.50
N ALA A 91 -0.90 11.44 -3.35
CA ALA A 91 -0.64 10.02 -3.26
C ALA A 91 0.79 9.72 -3.71
N THR A 92 1.33 8.58 -3.26
CA THR A 92 2.55 8.03 -3.85
C THR A 92 2.26 7.45 -5.23
N LYS A 93 3.29 7.39 -6.08
CA LYS A 93 3.19 6.79 -7.42
C LYS A 93 2.92 5.28 -7.33
N ALA A 94 2.42 4.70 -8.41
CA ALA A 94 2.34 3.24 -8.58
C ALA A 94 3.66 2.55 -8.18
N GLY A 95 3.55 1.46 -7.42
CA GLY A 95 4.69 0.69 -6.91
C GLY A 95 5.52 1.37 -5.79
N VAL A 96 5.20 2.60 -5.39
CA VAL A 96 5.89 3.32 -4.31
C VAL A 96 5.04 3.31 -3.06
N TRP A 97 5.56 2.71 -2.01
CA TRP A 97 4.95 2.72 -0.68
C TRP A 97 5.56 3.82 0.17
N GLY A 98 4.75 4.37 1.08
CA GLY A 98 5.21 5.31 2.09
C GLY A 98 5.12 4.71 3.49
N ARG A 99 5.96 5.17 4.41
CA ARG A 99 5.77 5.00 5.85
C ARG A 99 5.96 6.36 6.52
N LEU A 100 4.89 6.89 7.09
CA LEU A 100 4.94 8.09 7.92
C LEU A 100 5.23 7.66 9.36
N GLU A 101 6.25 8.24 9.98
CA GLU A 101 6.62 7.98 11.36
C GLU A 101 6.62 9.30 12.14
N VAL A 102 5.90 9.33 13.27
CA VAL A 102 5.89 10.48 14.17
C VAL A 102 6.93 10.26 15.26
N LEU A 103 7.89 11.17 15.35
CA LEU A 103 9.02 11.12 16.29
C LEU A 103 8.69 11.84 17.60
N SER A 104 7.97 12.96 17.53
CA SER A 104 7.49 13.71 18.69
C SER A 104 6.14 14.37 18.39
N GLY A 105 5.34 14.62 19.43
CA GLY A 105 4.01 15.23 19.29
C GLY A 105 2.99 14.31 18.60
N SER A 106 2.11 14.89 17.79
CA SER A 106 1.11 14.16 17.00
C SER A 106 0.65 14.93 15.77
N LEU A 107 0.14 14.19 14.78
CA LEU A 107 -0.57 14.76 13.63
C LEU A 107 -1.86 14.00 13.36
N SER A 108 -2.78 14.62 12.62
CA SER A 108 -3.93 13.92 12.07
C SER A 108 -3.61 13.45 10.66
N PHE A 109 -3.71 12.15 10.43
CA PHE A 109 -3.64 11.54 9.12
C PHE A 109 -5.06 11.39 8.56
N VAL A 110 -5.27 11.86 7.33
CA VAL A 110 -6.58 11.82 6.66
C VAL A 110 -6.48 10.92 5.44
N LEU A 111 -7.26 9.83 5.41
CA LEU A 111 -7.49 9.05 4.21
C LEU A 111 -8.66 9.66 3.44
N GLU A 112 -8.41 9.93 2.16
CA GLU A 112 -9.40 10.49 1.25
C GLU A 112 -10.30 9.37 0.69
N GLY A 113 -11.56 9.69 0.43
CA GLY A 113 -12.52 8.74 -0.10
C GLY A 113 -13.93 9.32 -0.18
N LEU A 114 -14.93 8.46 -0.35
CA LEU A 114 -16.34 8.87 -0.25
C LEU A 114 -16.68 9.40 1.14
N VAL A 115 -16.02 8.86 2.16
CA VAL A 115 -16.05 9.34 3.54
C VAL A 115 -14.62 9.49 4.00
N GLU A 116 -14.24 10.69 4.45
CA GLU A 116 -12.91 10.91 5.02
C GLU A 116 -12.75 10.08 6.30
N ALA A 117 -11.67 9.31 6.40
CA ALA A 117 -11.28 8.67 7.64
C ALA A 117 -10.11 9.44 8.25
N ARG A 118 -10.27 9.87 9.51
CA ARG A 118 -9.24 10.57 10.29
C ARG A 118 -8.68 9.68 11.38
N GLU A 119 -7.36 9.71 11.51
CA GLU A 119 -6.60 9.03 12.55
C GLU A 119 -5.61 10.01 13.18
N VAL A 120 -5.41 9.92 14.49
CA VAL A 120 -4.35 10.69 15.16
C VAL A 120 -3.16 9.77 15.35
N VAL A 121 -2.02 10.15 14.77
CA VAL A 121 -0.76 9.41 14.86
C VAL A 121 0.15 10.14 15.85
N LYS A 122 0.58 9.43 16.90
CA LYS A 122 1.36 9.98 18.01
C LYS A 122 2.82 9.57 17.92
N ALA A 123 3.66 10.25 18.70
CA ALA A 123 5.07 9.89 18.86
C ALA A 123 5.28 8.38 19.09
N GLY A 124 6.14 7.76 18.29
CA GLY A 124 6.41 6.33 18.29
C GLY A 124 5.47 5.49 17.40
N GLU A 125 4.42 6.08 16.85
CA GLU A 125 3.50 5.41 15.92
C GLU A 125 3.85 5.69 14.46
N SER A 126 3.37 4.83 13.57
CA SER A 126 3.57 4.98 12.13
C SER A 126 2.35 4.55 11.33
N VAL A 127 2.21 5.12 10.14
CA VAL A 127 1.19 4.76 9.15
C VAL A 127 1.86 4.34 7.85
N VAL A 128 1.51 3.15 7.37
CA VAL A 128 1.91 2.66 6.06
C VAL A 128 0.93 3.17 5.00
N LEU A 129 1.49 3.69 3.92
CA LEU A 129 0.80 4.32 2.80
C LEU A 129 0.92 3.41 1.59
N ALA A 130 -0.20 2.78 1.21
CA ALA A 130 -0.25 1.99 -0.01
C ALA A 130 -0.15 2.90 -1.25
N PRO A 131 0.44 2.40 -2.36
CA PRO A 131 0.54 3.12 -3.62
C PRO A 131 -0.83 3.64 -4.07
N GLU A 132 -0.84 4.86 -4.60
CA GLU A 132 -2.01 5.47 -5.25
C GLU A 132 -3.22 5.66 -4.32
N VAL A 133 -3.02 5.54 -3.00
CA VAL A 133 -4.03 5.89 -1.99
C VAL A 133 -3.85 7.34 -1.61
N GLU A 134 -4.90 8.12 -1.86
CA GLU A 134 -4.89 9.55 -1.57
C GLU A 134 -5.06 9.82 -0.08
N HIS A 135 -4.23 10.73 0.41
CA HIS A 135 -4.18 11.12 1.79
C HIS A 135 -3.64 12.54 1.94
N ARG A 136 -3.72 13.06 3.16
CA ARG A 136 -3.05 14.28 3.60
C ARG A 136 -2.74 14.20 5.09
N VAL A 137 -1.90 15.11 5.58
CA VAL A 137 -1.68 15.31 7.02
C VAL A 137 -2.18 16.68 7.46
N GLU A 138 -2.67 16.76 8.69
CA GLU A 138 -3.09 17.99 9.34
C GLU A 138 -2.33 18.11 10.67
N THR A 139 -1.68 19.25 10.90
CA THR A 139 -0.95 19.51 12.15
C THR A 139 -1.85 20.29 13.09
N VAL A 140 -2.10 19.74 14.29
CA VAL A 140 -2.97 20.38 15.31
C VAL A 140 -2.14 21.00 16.45
N GLY A 141 -0.83 20.73 16.48
CA GLY A 141 0.12 21.26 17.44
C GLY A 141 1.55 20.92 17.04
N PRO A 142 2.52 21.05 17.97
CA PRO A 142 3.91 20.65 17.72
C PRO A 142 3.98 19.18 17.31
N VAL A 143 4.77 18.91 16.27
CA VAL A 143 5.02 17.57 15.76
C VAL A 143 6.40 17.53 15.13
N GLU A 144 7.08 16.39 15.23
CA GLU A 144 8.21 16.05 14.39
C GLU A 144 7.92 14.72 13.73
N PHE A 145 8.00 14.65 12.40
CA PHE A 145 7.73 13.42 11.66
C PHE A 145 8.59 13.33 10.40
N ARG A 146 8.70 12.11 9.84
CA ARG A 146 9.36 11.88 8.55
C ARG A 146 8.56 10.88 7.72
N VAL A 147 8.81 10.88 6.42
CA VAL A 147 8.25 9.88 5.50
C VAL A 147 9.38 9.12 4.83
N GLU A 148 9.33 7.79 4.95
CA GLU A 148 10.20 6.87 4.22
C GLU A 148 9.47 6.29 3.01
N PHE A 149 10.20 6.07 1.92
CA PHE A 149 9.66 5.53 0.68
C PHE A 149 10.29 4.18 0.36
N TYR A 150 9.42 3.23 0.02
CA TYR A 150 9.74 1.85 -0.22
C TYR A 150 9.33 1.44 -1.63
N ARG A 151 10.10 0.52 -2.21
CA ARG A 151 9.79 -0.12 -3.50
C ARG A 151 10.28 -1.56 -3.48
N ALA A 152 9.80 -2.36 -4.44
CA ALA A 152 10.34 -3.69 -4.66
C ALA A 152 11.86 -3.60 -4.91
N PRO A 153 12.65 -4.58 -4.45
CA PRO A 153 14.08 -4.65 -4.77
C PRO A 153 14.27 -4.55 -6.28
N SER A 154 15.21 -3.71 -6.72
CA SER A 154 15.65 -3.75 -8.11
C SER A 154 16.31 -5.09 -8.35
N VAL A 155 15.73 -5.91 -9.24
CA VAL A 155 16.41 -7.08 -9.79
C VAL A 155 17.59 -6.53 -10.58
N GLY A 156 18.80 -6.81 -10.12
CA GLY A 156 20.05 -6.40 -10.78
C GLY A 156 20.29 -7.17 -12.07
#